data_AF-A0A496WLI3-F1
#
_entry.id   AF-A0A496WLI3-F1
#
_cell.length_a   1.000
_cell.length_b   1.000
_cell.length_c   1.000
_cell.angle_alpha   90.00
_cell.angle_beta   90.00
_cell.angle_gamma   90.00
#
_symmetry.space_group_name_H-M   'P 1'
#
loop_
_entity.id
_entity.type
_entity.pdbx_description
1 polymer ?
#
loop_
_entity_poly.entity_id
_entity_poly.type
_entity_poly.pdbx_seq_one_letter_code
_entity_poly.pdbx_strand_id
1 'polypeptide(L)'
;MDRPLTVYIDGIYVPFWKRELDVENVAVVERVLADAGAVVNGFRIFARGEGAEKNQLMQKNAFEQGIFGVPTYVLGDDIFFGREHLPRIRWQLEGEHGPAPDVGYELLPDDAVAGADNAHHR
;
A
#
# COMPACT_ATOMS: atom_id res chain seq x y z
N MET A 1 7.05 -9.32 -7.96
CA MET A 1 6.63 -9.00 -6.59
C MET A 1 6.50 -10.28 -5.81
N ASP A 2 6.76 -10.23 -4.50
CA ASP A 2 6.59 -11.37 -3.61
C ASP A 2 5.10 -11.76 -3.54
N ARG A 3 4.75 -12.97 -4.00
CA ARG A 3 3.34 -13.37 -4.22
C ARG A 3 2.49 -13.28 -2.94
N PRO A 4 2.96 -13.70 -1.75
CA PRO A 4 2.21 -13.55 -0.52
C PRO A 4 1.91 -12.10 -0.15
N LEU A 5 2.80 -11.15 -0.46
CA LEU A 5 2.57 -9.74 -0.14
C LEU A 5 1.42 -9.16 -0.97
N THR A 6 1.40 -9.40 -2.28
CA THR A 6 0.31 -8.92 -3.14
C THR A 6 -1.03 -9.53 -2.72
N VAL A 7 -1.09 -10.84 -2.50
CA VAL A 7 -2.34 -11.51 -2.06
C VAL A 7 -2.81 -11.01 -0.70
N TYR A 8 -1.88 -10.74 0.23
CA TYR A 8 -2.23 -10.15 1.53
C TYR A 8 -2.81 -8.74 1.38
N ILE A 9 -2.19 -7.87 0.57
CA ILE A 9 -2.68 -6.50 0.33
C ILE A 9 -4.08 -6.54 -0.28
N ASP A 10 -4.31 -7.38 -1.29
CA ASP A 10 -5.62 -7.52 -1.94
C ASP A 10 -6.68 -8.05 -0.96
N GLY A 11 -6.31 -9.03 -0.14
CA GLY A 11 -7.19 -9.65 0.86
C GLY A 11 -7.54 -8.74 2.04
N ILE A 12 -6.69 -7.74 2.35
CA ILE A 12 -6.92 -6.84 3.51
C ILE A 12 -7.56 -5.52 3.12
N TYR A 13 -7.17 -4.92 1.97
CA TYR A 13 -7.44 -3.51 1.69
C TYR A 13 -8.93 -3.24 1.48
N VAL A 14 -9.58 -3.94 0.54
CA VAL A 14 -11.00 -3.72 0.23
C VAL A 14 -11.91 -4.08 1.42
N PRO A 15 -11.75 -5.25 2.07
CA PRO A 15 -12.59 -5.61 3.21
C PRO A 15 -12.44 -4.66 4.41
N PHE A 16 -11.23 -4.16 4.69
CA PHE A 16 -11.00 -3.17 5.74
C PHE A 16 -11.80 -1.88 5.49
N TRP A 17 -11.69 -1.32 4.27
CA TRP A 17 -12.39 -0.08 3.93
C TRP A 17 -13.91 -0.22 3.85
N LYS A 18 -14.42 -1.43 3.57
CA LYS A 18 -15.85 -1.75 3.64
C LYS A 18 -16.36 -2.03 5.05
N ARG A 19 -15.48 -2.02 6.07
CA ARG A 19 -15.78 -2.45 7.45
C ARG A 19 -16.21 -3.92 7.56
N GLU A 20 -15.73 -4.76 6.65
CA GLU A 20 -15.97 -6.21 6.63
C GLU A 20 -14.84 -6.99 7.31
N LEU A 21 -13.75 -6.33 7.69
CA LEU A 21 -12.55 -6.93 8.28
C LEU A 21 -12.02 -6.08 9.43
N ASP A 22 -11.85 -6.70 10.60
CA ASP A 22 -11.24 -6.10 11.79
C ASP A 22 -9.73 -6.35 11.81
N VAL A 23 -8.96 -5.36 11.37
CA VAL A 23 -7.49 -5.43 11.33
C VAL A 23 -6.83 -5.14 12.68
N GLU A 24 -7.59 -4.68 13.69
CA GLU A 24 -7.08 -4.52 15.06
C GLU A 24 -7.02 -5.88 15.78
N ASN A 25 -7.79 -6.86 15.30
CA ASN A 25 -7.73 -8.23 15.78
C ASN A 25 -6.58 -9.01 15.13
N VAL A 26 -5.52 -9.28 15.90
CA VAL A 26 -4.34 -10.03 15.43
C VAL A 26 -4.67 -11.42 14.86
N ALA A 27 -5.73 -12.08 15.33
CA ALA A 27 -6.12 -13.39 14.81
C ALA A 27 -6.73 -13.28 13.40
N VAL A 28 -7.36 -12.15 13.08
CA VAL A 28 -7.87 -11.84 11.73
C VAL A 28 -6.70 -11.59 10.78
N VAL A 29 -5.74 -10.75 11.19
CA VAL A 29 -4.53 -10.47 10.38
C VAL A 29 -3.74 -11.76 10.11
N GLU A 30 -3.55 -12.60 11.14
CA GLU A 30 -2.88 -13.90 11.00
C GLU A 30 -3.60 -14.84 10.03
N ARG A 31 -4.95 -14.81 9.99
CA ARG A 31 -5.73 -15.58 9.01
C ARG A 31 -5.47 -15.11 7.59
N VAL A 32 -5.54 -13.80 7.33
CA VAL A 32 -5.29 -13.23 5.99
C VAL A 32 -3.87 -13.54 5.51
N LEU A 33 -2.88 -13.48 6.41
CA LEU A 33 -1.50 -13.89 6.11
C LEU A 33 -1.41 -15.37 5.72
N ALA A 34 -2.08 -16.27 6.45
CA ALA A 34 -2.10 -17.68 6.13
C ALA A 34 -2.78 -17.96 4.78
N ASP A 35 -3.91 -17.30 4.51
CA ASP A 35 -4.65 -17.42 3.26
C ASP A 35 -3.85 -16.87 2.06
N ALA A 36 -2.98 -15.88 2.31
CA ALA A 36 -2.01 -15.37 1.34
C ALA A 36 -0.79 -16.29 1.12
N GLY A 37 -0.67 -17.39 1.86
CA GLY A 37 0.42 -18.36 1.75
C GLY A 37 1.66 -18.00 2.56
N ALA A 38 1.58 -17.04 3.51
CA ALA A 38 2.67 -16.74 4.41
C ALA A 38 2.81 -17.79 5.53
N VAL A 39 4.02 -17.99 6.02
CA VAL A 39 4.27 -18.81 7.21
C VAL A 39 3.91 -17.99 8.46
N VAL A 40 2.85 -18.42 9.17
CA VAL A 40 2.35 -17.70 10.35
C VAL A 40 2.81 -18.29 11.68
N ASN A 41 3.55 -19.41 11.67
CA ASN A 41 4.06 -19.99 12.91
C ASN A 41 5.01 -19.00 13.61
N GLY A 42 4.68 -18.60 14.84
CA GLY A 42 5.43 -17.60 15.59
C GLY A 42 5.07 -16.14 15.26
N PHE A 43 4.11 -15.88 14.35
CA PHE A 43 3.72 -14.53 13.95
C PHE A 43 3.34 -13.65 15.14
N ARG A 44 2.54 -14.15 16.08
CA ARG A 44 2.13 -13.35 17.26
C ARG A 44 3.30 -12.97 18.18
N ILE A 45 4.30 -13.84 18.29
CA ILE A 45 5.52 -13.56 19.07
C ILE A 45 6.34 -12.50 18.34
N PHE A 46 6.54 -12.68 17.03
CA PHE A 46 7.20 -11.70 16.17
C PHE A 46 6.52 -10.33 16.21
N ALA A 47 5.20 -10.27 16.03
CA ALA A 47 4.42 -9.04 16.00
C ALA A 47 4.47 -8.23 17.31
N ARG A 48 4.72 -8.89 18.45
CA ARG A 48 4.87 -8.24 19.77
C ARG A 48 6.32 -7.92 20.14
N GLY A 49 7.29 -8.50 19.45
CA GLY A 49 8.71 -8.31 19.68
C GLY A 49 9.38 -7.66 18.49
N GLU A 50 10.26 -8.41 17.83
CA GLU A 50 11.09 -7.94 16.70
C GLU A 50 10.29 -7.20 15.60
N GLY A 51 9.08 -7.66 15.28
CA GLY A 51 8.22 -7.03 14.30
C GLY A 51 7.74 -5.64 14.73
N ALA A 52 7.41 -5.46 16.01
CA ALA A 52 7.04 -4.16 16.56
C ALA A 52 8.22 -3.19 16.56
N GLU A 53 9.43 -3.66 16.93
CA GLU A 53 10.66 -2.86 16.91
C GLU A 53 11.03 -2.41 15.49
N LYS A 54 10.94 -3.32 14.51
CA LYS A 54 11.14 -3.00 13.09
C LYS A 54 10.13 -1.98 12.59
N ASN A 55 8.85 -2.13 12.94
CA ASN A 55 7.80 -1.18 12.57
C ASN A 55 8.06 0.21 13.18
N GLN A 56 8.46 0.29 14.45
CA GLN A 56 8.84 1.55 15.09
C GLN A 56 10.04 2.21 14.40
N LEU A 57 11.06 1.43 14.05
CA LEU A 57 12.23 1.94 13.32
C LEU A 57 11.85 2.47 11.93
N MET A 58 11.01 1.74 11.19
CA MET A 58 10.52 2.18 9.87
C MET A 58 9.71 3.48 9.96
N GLN A 59 8.82 3.60 10.94
CA GLN A 59 8.06 4.83 11.17
C GLN A 59 8.98 6.00 11.53
N LYS A 60 9.93 5.79 12.44
CA LYS A 60 10.91 6.81 12.81
C LYS A 60 11.71 7.29 11.59
N ASN A 61 12.23 6.36 10.80
CA ASN A 61 13.00 6.69 9.59
C ASN A 61 12.14 7.46 8.58
N ALA A 62 10.86 7.09 8.40
CA ALA A 62 9.94 7.81 7.53
C ALA A 62 9.74 9.26 7.99
N PHE A 63 9.53 9.49 9.30
CA PHE A 63 9.41 10.83 9.87
C PHE A 63 10.69 11.65 9.72
N GLU A 64 11.87 11.05 9.93
CA GLU A 64 13.17 11.71 9.71
C GLU A 64 13.38 12.11 8.24
N GLN A 65 12.73 11.41 7.30
CA GLN A 65 12.71 11.73 5.87
C GLN A 65 11.60 12.71 5.47
N GLY A 66 10.86 13.29 6.43
CA GLY A 66 9.79 14.24 6.16
C GLY A 66 8.45 13.62 5.74
N ILE A 67 8.30 12.28 5.82
CA ILE A 67 7.03 11.60 5.59
C ILE A 67 6.20 11.67 6.87
N PHE A 68 5.13 12.46 6.86
CA PHE A 68 4.28 12.70 8.04
C PHE A 68 2.89 12.06 7.95
N GLY A 69 2.53 11.48 6.81
CA GLY A 69 1.20 10.92 6.60
C GLY A 69 1.09 10.05 5.35
N VAL A 70 -0.12 9.59 5.07
CA VAL A 70 -0.43 8.76 3.90
C VAL A 70 -1.61 9.31 3.09
N PRO A 71 -1.64 9.10 1.76
CA PRO A 71 -0.53 8.59 0.96
C PRO A 71 0.58 9.65 0.79
N THR A 72 1.84 9.19 0.86
CA THR A 72 3.02 9.99 0.49
C THR A 72 3.81 9.22 -0.55
N TYR A 73 4.24 9.90 -1.60
CA TYR A 73 5.08 9.35 -2.67
C TYR A 73 6.43 10.06 -2.67
N VAL A 74 7.50 9.30 -2.88
CA VAL A 74 8.87 9.85 -3.01
C VAL A 74 9.39 9.47 -4.39
N LEU A 75 9.82 10.46 -5.18
CA LEU A 75 10.39 10.27 -6.52
C LEU A 75 11.66 11.11 -6.66
N GLY A 76 12.82 10.45 -6.64
CA GLY A 76 14.10 11.14 -6.54
C GLY A 76 14.19 11.91 -5.21
N ASP A 77 14.43 13.21 -5.30
CA ASP A 77 14.49 14.12 -4.15
C ASP A 77 13.12 14.76 -3.83
N ASP A 78 12.10 14.52 -4.66
CA ASP A 78 10.76 15.11 -4.49
C ASP A 78 9.89 14.25 -3.55
N ILE A 79 9.14 14.92 -2.67
CA ILE A 79 8.14 14.32 -1.78
C ILE A 79 6.75 14.90 -2.09
N PHE A 80 5.79 14.02 -2.37
CA PHE A 80 4.41 14.37 -2.71
C PHE A 80 3.44 13.81 -1.67
N PHE A 81 2.76 14.68 -0.93
CA PHE A 81 1.74 14.27 0.05
C PHE A 81 0.34 14.42 -0.56
N GLY A 82 -0.40 13.32 -0.64
CA GLY A 82 -1.76 13.29 -1.19
C GLY A 82 -1.83 12.72 -2.61
N ARG A 83 -2.99 12.14 -2.95
CA ARG A 83 -3.23 11.48 -4.24
C ARG A 83 -3.38 12.46 -5.41
N GLU A 84 -3.62 13.73 -5.10
CA GLU A 84 -3.75 14.83 -6.07
C GLU A 84 -2.46 15.10 -6.85
N HIS A 85 -1.33 14.58 -6.39
CA HIS A 85 -0.04 14.67 -7.08
C HIS A 85 0.21 13.52 -8.07
N LEU A 86 -0.69 12.55 -8.18
CA LEU A 86 -0.52 11.43 -9.13
C LEU A 86 -0.34 11.88 -10.60
N PRO A 87 -1.01 12.92 -11.12
CA PRO A 87 -0.72 13.46 -12.45
C PRO A 87 0.71 13.97 -12.59
N ARG A 88 1.21 14.69 -11.57
CA ARG A 88 2.59 15.20 -11.50
C ARG A 88 3.63 14.08 -11.47
N ILE A 89 3.38 13.04 -10.66
CA ILE A 89 4.25 11.86 -10.56
C ILE A 89 4.29 11.11 -11.90
N ARG A 90 3.12 10.89 -12.52
CA ARG A 90 3.03 10.26 -13.85
C ARG A 90 3.84 11.04 -14.88
N TRP A 91 3.66 12.36 -14.94
CA TRP A 91 4.39 13.23 -15.86
C TRP A 91 5.92 13.14 -15.68
N GLN A 92 6.43 13.08 -14.45
CA GLN A 92 7.86 12.89 -14.18
C GLN A 92 8.34 11.51 -14.66
N LEU A 93 7.59 10.44 -14.37
CA LEU A 93 7.93 9.07 -14.79
C LEU A 93 7.88 8.88 -16.32
N GLU A 94 7.03 9.63 -17.01
CA GLU A 94 6.89 9.61 -18.47
C GLU A 94 7.92 10.51 -19.18
N GLY A 95 8.83 11.16 -18.45
CA GLY A 95 9.93 11.94 -19.03
C GLY A 95 9.62 13.42 -19.26
N GLU A 96 8.68 13.98 -18.51
CA GLU A 96 8.46 15.43 -18.42
C GLU A 96 8.00 16.10 -19.73
N HIS A 97 7.20 15.38 -20.53
CA HIS A 97 6.71 15.87 -21.82
C HIS A 97 5.62 16.94 -21.65
N GLY A 98 5.83 18.13 -22.24
CA GLY A 98 4.86 19.22 -22.22
C GLY A 98 4.82 20.00 -20.89
N PRO A 99 3.80 20.85 -20.67
CA PRO A 99 3.68 21.60 -19.43
C PRO A 99 3.43 20.66 -18.24
N ALA A 100 4.03 20.97 -17.10
CA ALA A 100 3.80 20.24 -15.86
C ALA A 100 2.32 20.32 -15.46
N PRO A 101 1.67 19.19 -15.13
CA PRO A 101 0.32 19.20 -14.60
C PRO A 101 0.31 19.77 -13.17
N ASP A 102 -0.78 20.43 -12.81
CA ASP A 102 -1.07 20.86 -11.45
C ASP A 102 -1.66 19.69 -10.62
N VAL A 103 -2.09 19.96 -9.39
CA VAL A 103 -2.83 19.01 -8.55
C VAL A 103 -4.17 18.62 -9.19
N GLY A 104 -4.50 17.34 -9.19
CA GLY A 104 -5.69 16.83 -9.87
C GLY A 104 -6.16 15.48 -9.38
N TYR A 105 -7.48 15.29 -9.40
CA TYR A 105 -8.13 14.02 -9.10
C TYR A 105 -8.65 13.38 -10.38
N GLU A 106 -7.74 13.10 -11.29
CA GLU A 106 -8.06 12.37 -12.50
C GLU A 106 -8.61 10.99 -12.11
N LEU A 107 -9.88 10.76 -12.45
CA LEU A 107 -10.44 9.43 -12.39
C LEU A 107 -9.82 8.67 -13.55
N LEU A 108 -9.15 7.56 -13.25
CA LEU A 108 -8.82 6.61 -14.29
C LEU A 108 -10.13 6.17 -14.95
N PRO A 109 -10.19 6.09 -16.28
CA PRO A 109 -11.37 5.57 -16.96
C PRO A 109 -11.63 4.12 -16.52
N ASP A 110 -12.89 3.71 -16.50
CA ASP A 110 -13.36 2.45 -15.89
C ASP A 110 -12.62 1.20 -16.40
N ASP A 111 -12.10 1.24 -17.61
CA ASP A 111 -11.35 0.19 -18.29
C ASP A 111 -9.90 0.02 -17.77
N ALA A 112 -9.32 1.01 -17.10
CA ALA A 112 -8.01 0.92 -16.46
C ALA A 112 -8.01 0.07 -15.18
N VAL A 113 -9.17 -0.08 -14.53
CA VAL A 113 -9.33 -0.86 -13.28
C VAL A 113 -9.60 -2.35 -13.57
N ALA A 114 -10.17 -2.64 -14.76
CA ALA A 114 -10.56 -3.99 -15.18
C ALA A 114 -9.39 -4.96 -15.40
N GLY A 115 -8.14 -4.48 -15.40
CA GLY A 115 -6.94 -5.33 -15.52
C GLY A 115 -6.53 -6.07 -14.25
N ALA A 116 -7.08 -5.69 -13.08
CA ALA A 116 -6.78 -6.33 -11.80
C ALA A 116 -7.78 -7.43 -11.41
N ASP A 117 -8.94 -7.49 -12.07
CA ASP A 117 -10.07 -8.33 -11.68
C ASP A 117 -10.40 -9.35 -12.77
N ASN A 118 -9.48 -10.28 -13.03
CA ASN A 118 -9.80 -11.53 -13.73
C ASN A 118 -8.70 -12.59 -13.55
N ALA A 119 -8.58 -13.13 -12.34
CA ALA A 119 -7.85 -14.37 -12.13
C ALA A 119 -8.44 -15.30 -11.06
N HIS A 120 -9.68 -15.16 -10.59
CA HIS A 120 -10.29 -16.19 -9.72
C HIS A 120 -11.80 -16.36 -9.96
N HIS A 121 -12.16 -16.96 -11.10
CA HIS A 121 -13.39 -17.74 -11.24
C HIS A 121 -13.18 -18.89 -12.24
N ARG A 122 -12.60 -19.99 -11.73
CA ARG A 122 -12.90 -21.37 -12.15
C ARG A 122 -12.74 -22.29 -10.97
#